data_AF-A0ABD1CET9-F1
#
_entry.id   AF-A0ABD1CET9-F1
#
_cell.length_a   1.000
_cell.length_b   1.000
_cell.length_c   1.000
_cell.angle_alpha   90.00
_cell.angle_beta   90.00
_cell.angle_gamma   90.00
#
_symmetry.space_group_name_H-M   'P 1'
#
loop_
_entity.id
_entity.type
_entity.pdbx_description
1 polymer ?
#
loop_
_entity_poly.entity_id
_entity_poly.type
_entity_poly.pdbx_seq_one_letter_code
_entity_poly.pdbx_strand_id
1 'polypeptide(L)'
;MLADLALVGCYNKTYMPSAERDRIMLASAKRNLAAMSYFGLTEHQKISQYIFEETFNLRFAIPFEQHNNTVSTSTMNNLTPDQRARIDKLNALDVELYAFAKKLMFQR
;
A
#
# COMPACT_ATOMS: atom_id res chain seq x y z
N MET A 1 0.92 9.85 -3.11
CA MET A 1 1.16 8.79 -4.11
C MET A 1 2.60 8.34 -3.99
N LEU A 2 2.86 7.04 -4.01
CA LEU A 2 4.21 6.47 -3.90
C LEU A 2 5.01 6.56 -5.22
N ALA A 3 4.32 6.62 -6.35
CA ALA A 3 4.94 6.77 -7.67
C ALA A 3 5.46 8.19 -7.91
N ASP A 4 6.51 8.29 -8.71
CA ASP A 4 6.92 9.54 -9.33
C ASP A 4 5.99 9.84 -10.52
N LEU A 5 5.20 10.91 -10.41
CA LEU A 5 4.21 11.27 -11.42
C LEU A 5 4.81 12.02 -12.60
N ALA A 6 6.02 12.55 -12.49
CA ALA A 6 6.69 13.21 -13.61
C ALA A 6 6.90 12.22 -14.76
N LEU A 7 7.08 10.93 -14.45
CA LEU A 7 7.20 9.83 -15.41
C LEU A 7 5.95 9.63 -16.30
N VAL A 8 4.79 10.15 -15.89
CA VAL A 8 3.51 9.96 -16.58
C VAL A 8 2.80 11.28 -16.94
N GLY A 9 3.56 12.38 -17.06
CA GLY A 9 2.97 13.69 -17.37
C GLY A 9 2.16 14.28 -16.21
N CYS A 10 2.53 13.97 -14.97
CA CYS A 10 1.87 14.37 -13.74
C CYS A 10 0.38 13.96 -13.73
N TYR A 11 -0.51 14.95 -13.80
CA TYR A 11 -1.96 14.77 -13.78
C TYR A 11 -2.58 14.82 -15.18
N ASN A 12 -1.78 15.08 -16.23
CA ASN A 12 -2.28 15.08 -17.60
C ASN A 12 -2.55 13.64 -18.07
N LYS A 13 -3.81 13.24 -18.02
CA LYS A 13 -4.24 11.88 -18.41
C LYS A 13 -4.17 11.61 -19.92
N THR A 14 -4.06 12.64 -20.76
CA THR A 14 -3.94 12.49 -22.22
C THR A 14 -2.49 12.42 -22.69
N TYR A 15 -1.52 12.57 -21.79
CA TYR A 15 -0.10 12.51 -22.11
C TYR A 15 0.31 11.17 -22.73
N MET A 16 -0.29 10.06 -22.30
CA MET A 16 -0.01 8.73 -22.81
C MET A 16 -1.19 7.76 -22.60
N PRO A 17 -1.21 6.58 -23.26
CA PRO A 17 -2.26 5.59 -23.06
C PRO A 17 -2.39 5.15 -21.60
N SER A 18 -3.63 4.95 -21.12
CA SER A 18 -3.90 4.62 -19.71
C SER A 18 -3.18 3.35 -19.25
N ALA A 19 -3.18 2.29 -20.05
CA ALA A 19 -2.51 1.04 -19.70
C ALA A 19 -0.98 1.21 -19.51
N GLU A 20 -0.36 2.05 -20.34
CA GLU A 20 1.07 2.34 -20.21
C GLU A 20 1.36 3.20 -18.98
N ARG A 21 0.53 4.22 -18.75
CA ARG A 21 0.57 5.07 -17.57
C ARG A 21 0.47 4.24 -16.28
N ASP A 22 -0.48 3.33 -16.21
CA ASP A 22 -0.74 2.47 -15.06
C ASP A 22 0.46 1.55 -14.77
N ARG A 23 1.05 0.94 -15.81
CA ARG A 23 2.26 0.12 -15.70
C ARG A 23 3.45 0.90 -15.14
N ILE A 24 3.71 2.09 -15.68
CA ILE A 24 4.83 2.95 -15.24
C ILE A 24 4.62 3.40 -13.80
N MET A 25 3.40 3.83 -13.47
CA MET A 25 3.04 4.28 -12.12
C MET A 25 3.26 3.16 -11.10
N LEU A 26 2.78 1.95 -11.38
CA LEU A 26 2.93 0.82 -10.47
C LEU A 26 4.39 0.41 -10.29
N ALA A 27 5.17 0.35 -11.37
CA ALA A 27 6.60 0.04 -11.31
C ALA A 27 7.36 1.09 -10.47
N SER A 28 7.07 2.37 -10.68
CA SER A 28 7.65 3.45 -9.86
C SER A 28 7.25 3.34 -8.40
N ALA A 29 5.99 3.03 -8.09
CA ALA A 29 5.52 2.90 -6.72
C ALA A 29 6.19 1.74 -5.98
N LYS A 30 6.31 0.56 -6.62
CA LYS A 30 7.01 -0.60 -6.06
C LYS A 30 8.48 -0.29 -5.77
N ARG A 31 9.18 0.34 -6.73
CA ARG A 31 10.57 0.75 -6.56
C ARG A 31 10.75 1.73 -5.40
N ASN A 32 9.91 2.77 -5.35
CA ASN A 32 10.01 3.79 -4.33
C ASN A 32 9.68 3.23 -2.94
N LEU A 33 8.64 2.39 -2.82
CA LEU A 33 8.31 1.71 -1.57
C LEU A 33 9.46 0.81 -1.09
N ALA A 34 10.08 0.05 -1.99
CA ALA A 34 11.20 -0.82 -1.64
C ALA A 34 12.45 -0.06 -1.18
N ALA A 35 12.65 1.14 -1.72
CA ALA A 35 13.77 2.03 -1.37
C ALA A 35 13.53 2.83 -0.07
N MET A 36 12.30 2.87 0.46
CA MET A 36 12.03 3.51 1.74
C MET A 36 12.75 2.77 2.86
N SER A 37 13.37 3.53 3.77
CA SER A 37 14.01 2.98 4.97
C SER A 37 13.03 2.12 5.76
N TYR A 38 11.79 2.58 5.89
CA TYR A 38 10.73 1.88 6.60
C TYR A 38 9.35 2.14 5.99
N PHE A 39 8.47 1.13 6.05
CA PHE A 39 7.03 1.25 5.85
C PHE A 39 6.30 0.23 6.74
N GLY A 40 5.06 0.51 7.12
CA GLY A 40 4.23 -0.36 7.94
C GLY A 40 2.96 -0.82 7.19
N LEU A 41 2.34 -1.90 7.67
CA LEU A 41 1.04 -2.38 7.20
C LEU A 41 0.06 -2.38 8.35
N THR A 42 -1.11 -1.77 8.15
CA THR A 42 -2.08 -1.52 9.21
C THR A 42 -2.58 -2.81 9.89
N GLU A 43 -2.64 -3.91 9.14
CA GLU A 43 -3.02 -5.24 9.64
C GLU A 43 -1.90 -5.98 10.42
N HIS A 44 -0.71 -5.38 10.50
CA HIS A 44 0.49 -5.96 11.11
C HIS A 44 1.22 -4.95 12.02
N GLN A 45 0.53 -4.40 13.01
CA GLN A 45 1.05 -3.35 13.90
C GLN A 45 2.30 -3.77 14.68
N LYS A 46 2.33 -4.99 15.24
CA LYS A 46 3.49 -5.50 15.99
C LYS A 46 4.73 -5.70 15.11
N ILE A 47 4.54 -6.22 13.90
CA ILE A 47 5.63 -6.40 12.92
C ILE A 47 6.14 -5.02 12.48
N SER A 48 5.23 -4.09 12.21
CA SER A 48 5.55 -2.70 11.88
C SER A 48 6.40 -2.06 12.99
N GLN A 49 6.00 -2.21 14.26
CA GLN A 49 6.79 -1.74 15.40
C GLN A 49 8.20 -2.34 15.39
N TYR A 50 8.32 -3.68 15.30
CA TYR A 50 9.61 -4.36 15.30
C TYR A 50 10.54 -3.86 14.18
N ILE A 51 10.06 -3.83 12.93
CA ILE A 51 10.87 -3.38 11.79
C ILE A 51 11.30 -1.92 11.98
N PHE A 52 10.43 -1.04 12.50
CA PHE A 52 10.79 0.36 12.77
C PHE A 52 11.92 0.46 13.80
N GLU A 53 11.77 -0.23 14.93
CA GLU A 53 12.73 -0.23 16.03
C GLU A 53 14.10 -0.72 15.57
N GLU A 54 14.16 -1.83 14.83
CA GLU A 54 15.43 -2.37 14.29
C GLU A 54 16.02 -1.47 13.20
N THR A 55 15.18 -0.87 12.34
CA THR A 55 15.65 0.01 11.25
C THR A 55 16.35 1.26 11.79
N PHE A 56 15.83 1.84 12.88
CA PHE A 56 16.31 3.12 13.41
C PHE A 56 17.08 2.99 14.73
N ASN A 57 17.24 1.77 15.26
CA ASN A 57 17.83 1.49 16.57
C ASN A 57 17.17 2.30 17.70
N LEU A 58 15.83 2.26 17.74
CA LEU A 58 14.99 2.94 18.73
C LEU A 58 14.04 1.93 19.38
N ARG A 59 13.40 2.30 20.49
CA ARG A 59 12.36 1.49 21.14
C ARG A 59 11.17 2.37 21.50
N PHE A 60 9.96 1.89 21.22
CA PHE A 60 8.75 2.56 21.68
C PHE A 60 8.53 2.30 23.17
N ALA A 61 8.11 3.32 23.91
CA ALA A 61 7.78 3.18 25.33
C ALA A 61 6.51 2.33 25.56
N ILE A 62 5.56 2.41 24.62
CA ILE A 62 4.31 1.67 24.65
C ILE A 62 4.25 0.79 23.39
N PRO A 63 4.07 -0.54 23.52
CA PRO A 63 3.93 -1.42 22.38
C PRO A 63 2.69 -1.10 21.54
N PHE A 64 2.77 -1.26 20.23
CA PHE A 64 1.62 -1.04 19.35
C PHE A 64 0.53 -2.09 19.58
N GLU A 65 -0.73 -1.71 19.50
CA GLU A 65 -1.85 -2.64 19.62
C GLU A 65 -2.55 -2.84 18.27
N GLN A 66 -3.01 -4.07 18.03
CA GLN A 66 -3.73 -4.41 16.81
C GLN A 66 -5.24 -4.30 17.06
N HIS A 67 -5.89 -3.36 16.37
CA HIS A 67 -7.35 -3.21 16.41
C HIS A 67 -7.95 -3.58 15.05
N ASN A 68 -8.48 -4.80 14.94
CA ASN A 68 -9.05 -5.32 13.69
C ASN A 68 -10.53 -4.95 13.48
N ASN A 69 -11.20 -4.50 14.55
CA ASN A 69 -12.57 -4.00 14.49
C ASN A 69 -12.57 -2.56 13.99
N THR A 70 -12.38 -2.41 12.69
CA THR A 70 -12.38 -1.09 12.02
C THR A 70 -13.73 -0.80 11.39
N VAL A 71 -14.00 0.48 11.12
CA VAL A 71 -15.17 0.89 10.33
C VAL A 71 -15.18 0.16 8.98
N SER A 72 -14.01 0.03 8.33
CA SER A 72 -13.89 -0.67 7.05
C SER A 72 -14.28 -2.14 7.17
N THR A 73 -13.82 -2.85 8.21
CA THR A 73 -14.20 -4.25 8.46
C THR A 73 -15.73 -4.40 8.54
N SER A 74 -16.38 -3.54 9.33
CA SER A 74 -17.84 -3.54 9.48
C SER A 74 -18.56 -3.18 8.17
N THR A 75 -18.06 -2.20 7.41
CA THR A 75 -18.63 -1.82 6.12
C THR A 75 -18.49 -2.96 5.10
N MET A 76 -17.33 -3.62 5.04
CA MET A 76 -17.05 -4.70 4.09
C MET A 76 -18.00 -5.89 4.25
N ASN A 77 -18.48 -6.16 5.48
CA ASN A 77 -19.46 -7.20 5.75
C ASN A 77 -20.86 -6.88 5.17
N ASN A 78 -21.15 -5.60 4.92
CA ASN A 78 -22.43 -5.13 4.39
C ASN A 78 -22.40 -4.86 2.88
N LEU A 79 -21.26 -5.06 2.21
CA LEU A 79 -21.15 -4.87 0.76
C LEU A 79 -21.64 -6.09 -0.01
N THR A 80 -22.33 -5.84 -1.12
CA THR A 80 -22.67 -6.88 -2.08
C THR A 80 -21.41 -7.36 -2.83
N PRO A 81 -21.42 -8.59 -3.39
CA PRO A 81 -20.33 -9.08 -4.23
C PRO A 81 -19.98 -8.12 -5.39
N ASP A 82 -20.99 -7.53 -6.04
CA ASP A 82 -20.78 -6.59 -7.15
C ASP A 82 -20.12 -5.28 -6.71
N GLN A 83 -20.49 -4.78 -5.53
CA GLN A 83 -19.85 -3.59 -4.94
C GLN A 83 -18.38 -3.86 -4.63
N ARG A 84 -18.08 -5.05 -4.07
CA ARG A 84 -16.71 -5.47 -3.78
C ARG A 84 -15.88 -5.61 -5.05
N ALA A 85 -16.39 -6.30 -6.06
CA ALA A 85 -15.72 -6.46 -7.35
C ALA A 85 -15.45 -5.10 -8.03
N ARG A 86 -16.39 -4.14 -7.90
CA ARG A 86 -16.19 -2.78 -8.40
C ARG A 86 -15.08 -2.05 -7.65
N ILE A 87 -15.00 -2.17 -6.33
CA ILE A 87 -13.91 -1.59 -5.52
C ILE A 87 -12.56 -2.17 -5.95
N ASP A 88 -12.47 -3.50 -6.08
CA ASP A 88 -11.24 -4.17 -6.51
C ASP A 88 -10.79 -3.69 -7.90
N LYS A 89 -11.73 -3.57 -8.84
CA LYS A 89 -11.44 -3.05 -10.19
C LYS A 89 -10.96 -1.60 -10.19
N LEU A 90 -11.56 -0.75 -9.36
CA LEU A 90 -11.16 0.67 -9.25
C LEU A 90 -9.78 0.84 -8.61
N ASN A 91 -9.35 -0.11 -7.79
CA ASN A 91 -8.09 -0.08 -7.04
C ASN A 91 -7.10 -1.15 -7.52
N ALA A 92 -7.21 -1.61 -8.77
CA ALA A 92 -6.42 -2.74 -9.26
C ALA A 92 -4.89 -2.54 -9.09
N LEU A 93 -4.40 -1.31 -9.28
CA LEU A 93 -2.98 -0.98 -9.06
C LEU A 93 -2.60 -1.04 -7.58
N ASP A 94 -3.44 -0.52 -6.70
CA ASP A 94 -3.22 -0.54 -5.26
C ASP A 94 -3.26 -1.97 -4.70
N VAL A 95 -4.15 -2.83 -5.22
CA VAL A 95 -4.20 -4.26 -4.87
C VAL A 95 -2.88 -4.95 -5.22
N GLU A 96 -2.33 -4.69 -6.40
CA GLU A 96 -1.05 -5.28 -6.82
C GLU A 96 0.13 -4.70 -6.02
N LEU A 97 0.12 -3.38 -5.75
CA LEU A 97 1.12 -2.72 -4.92
C LEU A 97 1.09 -3.26 -3.48
N TYR A 98 -0.11 -3.48 -2.93
CA TYR A 98 -0.31 -4.03 -1.60
C TYR A 98 0.24 -5.45 -1.48
N ALA A 99 -0.04 -6.31 -2.46
CA ALA A 99 0.50 -7.67 -2.49
C ALA A 99 2.05 -7.67 -2.51
N PHE A 100 2.65 -6.75 -3.27
CA PHE A 100 4.10 -6.54 -3.26
C PHE A 100 4.60 -6.05 -1.90
N ALA A 101 3.95 -5.05 -1.30
CA ALA A 101 4.31 -4.49 0.00
C ALA A 101 4.28 -5.54 1.11
N LYS A 102 3.23 -6.38 1.12
CA LYS A 102 3.07 -7.49 2.07
C LYS A 102 4.19 -8.50 1.95
N LYS A 103 4.51 -8.93 0.74
CA LYS A 103 5.66 -9.83 0.50
C LYS A 103 6.97 -9.21 0.98
N LEU A 104 7.21 -7.94 0.66
CA LEU A 104 8.43 -7.24 1.03
C LEU A 104 8.57 -7.09 2.55
N MET A 105 7.47 -6.78 3.27
CA MET A 105 7.48 -6.67 4.73
C MET A 105 7.90 -7.99 5.40
N PHE A 106 7.35 -9.12 4.97
CA PHE A 106 7.69 -10.42 5.55
C PHE A 106 9.07 -10.97 5.13
N GLN A 107 9.74 -10.31 4.18
CA GLN A 107 11.12 -10.60 3.80
C GLN A 107 12.15 -9.80 4.62
N ARG A 108 11.72 -8.68 5.23
CA ARG A 108 12.55 -7.85 6.12
C ARG A 108 12.47 -8.40 7.54
#